data_AF-A0A535BJD8-F1
#
_entry.id   AF-A0A535BJD8-F1
#
_cell.length_a   1.000
_cell.length_b   1.000
_cell.length_c   1.000
_cell.angle_alpha   90.00
_cell.angle_beta   90.00
_cell.angle_gamma   90.00
#
_symmetry.space_group_name_H-M   'P 1'
#
loop_
_entity.id
_entity.type
_entity.pdbx_description
1 polymer ?
#
loop_
_entity_poly.entity_id
_entity_poly.type
_entity_poly.pdbx_seq_one_letter_code
_entity_poly.pdbx_strand_id
1 'polypeptide(L)'
;MAAVSASRSPRSGFLALGFAVAFLVLFLAPPFLPYRFAPYPLINWADIVDLATPLILIPLYWLLFTESQQPLNTAWVVAFLVLAAAWVDGHGIHLAANAIGHLLKNQAGPALDLTEFWDERFGHYLWHGAVLGLSALILFRAVRVPLLQGGPTWTGPAAAAIYAFSLFLIGDEGGTAVLIVPFALVIAVASWPLRKRLLGSPVLALFVLGYVLTLALFAIWFVYWGGRLPQFSDLGWIK
;
A
#
# COMPACT_ATOMS: atom_id res chain seq x y z
N MET A 1 29.89 -27.88 0.77
CA MET A 1 28.88 -26.79 0.75
C MET A 1 29.55 -25.51 1.17
N ALA A 2 29.87 -24.64 0.22
CA ALA A 2 30.44 -23.33 0.55
C ALA A 2 29.36 -22.51 1.27
N ALA A 3 29.67 -22.06 2.48
CA ALA A 3 28.86 -21.07 3.16
C ALA A 3 28.85 -19.82 2.28
N VAL A 4 27.70 -19.52 1.68
CA VAL A 4 27.46 -18.24 1.05
C VAL A 4 27.65 -17.21 2.16
N SER A 5 28.76 -16.49 2.11
CA SER A 5 29.02 -15.30 2.91
C SER A 5 27.80 -14.40 2.75
N ALA A 6 27.01 -14.25 3.80
CA ALA A 6 25.88 -13.33 3.83
C ALA A 6 26.43 -11.90 3.92
N SER A 7 27.05 -11.43 2.85
CA SER A 7 27.50 -10.06 2.76
C SER A 7 26.31 -9.15 2.51
N ARG A 8 25.96 -8.40 3.55
CA ARG A 8 25.61 -6.96 3.58
C ARG A 8 24.83 -6.42 2.38
N SER A 9 23.75 -5.69 2.63
CA SER A 9 23.44 -4.54 1.78
C SER A 9 22.67 -3.45 2.57
N PRO A 10 23.26 -2.24 2.76
CA PRO A 10 22.50 -1.03 3.09
C PRO A 10 21.32 -0.79 2.13
N ARG A 11 21.36 -1.41 0.94
CA ARG A 11 20.31 -1.31 -0.07
C ARG A 11 18.96 -1.81 0.43
N SER A 12 18.89 -2.81 1.32
CA SER A 12 17.60 -3.28 1.86
C SER A 12 16.85 -2.19 2.63
N GLY A 13 17.55 -1.42 3.47
CA GLY A 13 16.99 -0.31 4.22
C GLY A 13 16.59 0.87 3.34
N PHE A 14 17.45 1.23 2.38
CA PHE A 14 17.14 2.29 1.41
C PHE A 14 16.06 1.88 0.41
N LEU A 15 15.94 0.60 0.05
CA LEU A 15 14.86 0.07 -0.77
C LEU A 15 13.53 0.13 -0.02
N ALA A 16 13.49 -0.26 1.25
CA ALA A 16 12.31 -0.11 2.10
C ALA A 16 11.89 1.37 2.23
N LEU A 17 12.84 2.27 2.43
CA LEU A 17 12.58 3.71 2.51
C LEU A 17 12.11 4.28 1.16
N GLY A 18 12.79 3.95 0.07
CA GLY A 18 12.43 4.38 -1.28
C GLY A 18 11.05 3.85 -1.69
N PHE A 19 10.73 2.61 -1.33
CA PHE A 19 9.39 2.05 -1.47
C PHE A 19 8.36 2.86 -0.69
N ALA A 20 8.57 3.10 0.60
CA ALA A 20 7.61 3.82 1.44
C ALA A 20 7.41 5.27 0.95
N VAL A 21 8.48 5.95 0.54
CA VAL A 21 8.41 7.30 -0.04
C VAL A 21 7.66 7.29 -1.37
N ALA A 22 7.95 6.35 -2.27
CA ALA A 22 7.22 6.21 -3.53
C ALA A 22 5.73 5.94 -3.26
N PHE A 23 5.43 5.04 -2.32
CA PHE A 23 4.06 4.72 -1.92
C PHE A 23 3.33 5.96 -1.39
N LEU A 24 3.95 6.72 -0.49
CA LEU A 24 3.37 7.97 0.00
C LEU A 24 3.14 8.98 -1.13
N VAL A 25 4.16 9.24 -1.96
CA VAL A 25 4.08 10.26 -3.01
C VAL A 25 3.01 9.91 -4.03
N LEU A 26 2.94 8.66 -4.48
CA LEU A 26 2.00 8.23 -5.51
C LEU A 26 0.54 8.29 -5.04
N PHE A 27 0.27 8.06 -3.75
CA PHE A 27 -1.08 8.17 -3.19
C PHE A 27 -1.44 9.54 -2.62
N LEU A 28 -0.45 10.31 -2.18
CA LEU A 28 -0.69 11.64 -1.63
C LEU A 28 -0.76 12.71 -2.73
N ALA A 29 -0.06 12.53 -3.86
CA ALA A 29 0.01 13.55 -4.91
C ALA A 29 -1.31 13.77 -5.69
N PRO A 30 -2.11 12.75 -6.05
CA PRO A 30 -3.27 12.94 -6.94
C PRO A 30 -4.29 14.00 -6.44
N PRO A 31 -4.67 14.05 -5.15
CA PRO A 31 -5.56 15.11 -4.65
C PRO A 31 -5.05 16.54 -4.86
N PHE A 32 -3.73 16.75 -5.01
CA PHE A 32 -3.14 18.05 -5.28
C PHE A 32 -2.99 18.37 -6.77
N LEU A 33 -3.47 17.49 -7.66
CA LEU A 33 -3.37 17.63 -9.11
C LEU A 33 -4.74 17.62 -9.81
N PRO A 34 -5.73 18.44 -9.39
CA PRO A 34 -7.09 18.45 -9.95
C PRO A 34 -7.17 19.11 -11.34
N TYR A 35 -6.04 19.47 -11.94
CA TYR A 35 -5.98 20.20 -13.19
C TYR A 35 -6.15 19.26 -14.37
N ARG A 36 -6.91 19.69 -15.39
CA ARG A 36 -7.11 18.92 -16.62
C ARG A 36 -5.79 18.58 -17.30
N PHE A 37 -5.71 17.38 -17.84
CA PHE A 37 -4.61 16.93 -18.66
C PHE A 37 -4.77 17.49 -20.08
N ALA A 38 -3.96 18.48 -20.44
CA ALA A 38 -4.12 19.21 -21.71
C ALA A 38 -4.20 18.33 -22.99
N PRO A 39 -3.43 17.23 -23.11
CA PRO A 39 -3.54 16.33 -24.26
C PRO A 39 -4.88 15.57 -24.36
N TYR A 40 -5.55 15.34 -23.24
CA TYR A 40 -6.86 14.69 -23.19
C TYR A 40 -7.75 15.31 -22.09
N PRO A 41 -8.51 16.38 -22.37
CA PRO A 41 -9.16 17.21 -21.35
C PRO A 41 -10.30 16.56 -20.55
N LEU A 42 -10.63 15.30 -20.82
CA LEU A 42 -11.62 14.52 -20.08
C LEU A 42 -11.04 13.84 -18.83
N ILE A 43 -9.72 13.87 -18.66
CA ILE A 43 -9.02 13.39 -17.47
C ILE A 43 -8.17 14.51 -16.85
N ASN A 44 -7.74 14.30 -15.62
CA ASN A 44 -6.90 15.19 -14.83
C ASN A 44 -5.46 14.67 -14.72
N TRP A 45 -4.55 15.53 -14.28
CA TRP A 45 -3.18 15.12 -13.93
C TRP A 45 -3.15 14.12 -12.77
N ALA A 46 -4.12 14.18 -11.86
CA ALA A 46 -4.36 13.16 -10.84
C ALA A 46 -4.43 11.75 -11.45
N ASP A 47 -5.26 11.56 -12.48
CA ASP A 47 -5.44 10.26 -13.15
C ASP A 47 -4.14 9.76 -13.79
N ILE A 48 -3.33 10.67 -14.36
CA ILE A 48 -2.04 10.30 -14.96
C ILE A 48 -1.02 9.85 -13.92
N VAL A 49 -0.95 10.55 -12.79
CA VAL A 49 -0.07 10.16 -11.68
C VAL A 49 -0.52 8.82 -11.10
N ASP A 50 -1.84 8.64 -10.94
CA ASP A 50 -2.36 7.41 -10.39
C ASP A 50 -2.17 6.22 -11.35
N LEU A 51 -2.26 6.42 -12.66
CA LEU A 51 -1.87 5.41 -13.65
C LEU A 51 -0.43 4.91 -13.46
N ALA A 52 0.48 5.78 -13.01
CA ALA A 52 1.87 5.42 -12.75
C ALA A 52 2.06 4.62 -11.45
N THR A 53 1.08 4.65 -10.55
CA THR A 53 1.11 3.98 -9.24
C THR A 53 1.46 2.49 -9.35
N PRO A 54 0.67 1.63 -10.02
CA PRO A 54 0.99 0.21 -10.14
C PRO A 54 2.27 -0.02 -10.98
N LEU A 55 2.55 0.84 -11.96
CA LEU A 55 3.74 0.73 -12.81
C LEU A 55 5.04 0.94 -12.03
N ILE A 56 5.03 1.75 -10.97
CA ILE A 56 6.19 2.02 -10.12
C ILE A 56 6.19 1.08 -8.91
N LEU A 57 5.06 0.94 -8.22
CA LEU A 57 5.01 0.21 -6.95
C LEU A 57 5.14 -1.29 -7.14
N ILE A 58 4.55 -1.90 -8.17
CA ILE A 58 4.66 -3.37 -8.36
C ILE A 58 6.12 -3.80 -8.58
N PRO A 59 6.94 -3.11 -9.41
CA PRO A 59 8.37 -3.38 -9.47
C PRO A 59 9.08 -3.21 -8.13
N LEU A 60 8.75 -2.20 -7.33
CA LEU A 60 9.35 -2.03 -6.00
C LEU A 60 8.93 -3.14 -5.02
N TYR A 61 7.67 -3.59 -5.08
CA TYR A 61 7.20 -4.79 -4.39
C TYR A 61 8.00 -6.01 -4.84
N TRP A 62 8.28 -6.16 -6.14
CA TRP A 62 9.09 -7.27 -6.65
C TRP A 62 10.53 -7.22 -6.13
N LEU A 63 11.15 -6.04 -6.06
CA LEU A 63 12.48 -5.87 -5.49
C LEU A 63 12.50 -6.24 -4.00
N LEU A 64 11.54 -5.75 -3.21
CA LEU A 64 11.38 -6.15 -1.81
C LEU A 64 11.12 -7.65 -1.67
N PHE A 65 10.32 -8.20 -2.57
CA PHE A 65 9.98 -9.62 -2.61
C PHE A 65 11.17 -10.51 -2.94
N THR A 66 12.14 -10.04 -3.73
CA THR A 66 13.33 -10.80 -4.15
C THR A 66 14.55 -10.56 -3.27
N GLU A 67 14.58 -9.48 -2.47
CA GLU A 67 15.75 -9.00 -1.72
C GLU A 67 16.47 -10.09 -0.89
N SER A 68 15.76 -11.03 -0.27
CA SER A 68 16.41 -12.04 0.57
C SER A 68 17.29 -13.06 -0.17
N GLN A 69 17.30 -13.03 -1.51
CA GLN A 69 18.06 -13.95 -2.37
C GLN A 69 17.77 -15.45 -2.13
N GLN A 70 16.77 -15.81 -1.32
CA GLN A 70 16.29 -17.19 -1.22
C GLN A 70 15.71 -17.64 -2.57
N PRO A 71 15.89 -18.91 -2.97
CA PRO A 71 15.35 -19.39 -4.23
C PRO A 71 13.82 -19.21 -4.28
N LEU A 72 13.33 -18.66 -5.39
CA LEU A 72 11.91 -18.61 -5.68
C LEU A 72 11.49 -19.89 -6.39
N ASN A 73 10.37 -20.46 -5.99
CA ASN A 73 9.72 -21.53 -6.73
C ASN A 73 8.56 -20.94 -7.56
N THR A 74 8.01 -21.74 -8.47
CA THR A 74 6.91 -21.32 -9.35
C THR A 74 5.70 -20.81 -8.55
N ALA A 75 5.36 -21.44 -7.42
CA ALA A 75 4.21 -21.03 -6.61
C ALA A 75 4.36 -19.61 -6.06
N TRP A 76 5.55 -19.24 -5.59
CA TRP A 76 5.86 -17.87 -5.13
C TRP A 76 5.71 -16.83 -6.23
N VAL A 77 6.23 -17.14 -7.42
CA VAL A 77 6.14 -16.24 -8.57
C VAL A 77 4.70 -16.10 -9.03
N VAL A 78 3.97 -17.20 -9.15
CA VAL A 78 2.54 -17.18 -9.53
C VAL A 78 1.72 -16.40 -8.51
N ALA A 79 1.93 -16.60 -7.20
CA ALA A 79 1.24 -15.84 -6.18
C ALA A 79 1.51 -14.33 -6.30
N PHE A 80 2.76 -13.93 -6.51
CA PHE A 80 3.11 -12.53 -6.75
C PHE A 80 2.40 -11.98 -7.99
N LEU A 81 2.46 -12.70 -9.12
CA LEU A 81 1.87 -12.26 -10.38
C LEU A 81 0.36 -12.15 -10.32
N VAL A 82 -0.33 -13.08 -9.65
CA VAL A 82 -1.78 -13.02 -9.46
C VAL A 82 -2.17 -11.81 -8.62
N LEU A 83 -1.45 -11.54 -7.53
CA LEU A 83 -1.69 -10.37 -6.70
C LEU A 83 -1.36 -9.06 -7.44
N ALA A 84 -0.26 -9.03 -8.19
CA ALA A 84 0.10 -7.89 -9.02
C ALA A 84 -0.96 -7.63 -10.12
N ALA A 85 -1.47 -8.68 -10.75
CA ALA A 85 -2.55 -8.58 -11.73
C ALA A 85 -3.84 -8.06 -11.09
N ALA A 86 -4.21 -8.58 -9.91
CA ALA A 86 -5.36 -8.10 -9.15
C ALA A 86 -5.23 -6.62 -8.77
N TRP A 87 -4.03 -6.16 -8.39
CA TRP A 87 -3.78 -4.73 -8.18
C TRP A 87 -4.04 -3.96 -9.47
N VAL A 88 -3.36 -4.30 -10.57
CA VAL A 88 -3.49 -3.58 -11.85
C VAL A 88 -4.95 -3.52 -12.29
N ASP A 89 -5.69 -4.62 -12.16
CA ASP A 89 -7.10 -4.70 -12.53
C ASP A 89 -7.98 -3.80 -11.64
N GLY A 90 -7.89 -3.95 -10.31
CA GLY A 90 -8.66 -3.11 -9.38
C GLY A 90 -8.35 -1.63 -9.51
N HIS A 91 -7.09 -1.29 -9.71
CA HIS A 91 -6.63 0.10 -9.84
C HIS A 91 -6.99 0.69 -11.21
N GLY A 92 -6.95 -0.10 -12.27
CA GLY A 92 -7.42 0.32 -13.60
C GLY A 92 -8.93 0.55 -13.64
N ILE A 93 -9.71 -0.29 -12.96
CA ILE A 93 -11.16 -0.11 -12.80
C ILE A 93 -11.46 1.17 -12.02
N HIS A 94 -10.80 1.38 -10.87
CA HIS A 94 -10.88 2.60 -10.07
C HIS A 94 -10.65 3.83 -10.94
N LEU A 95 -9.51 3.90 -11.63
CA LEU A 95 -9.12 5.06 -12.44
C LEU A 95 -10.14 5.36 -13.55
N ALA A 96 -10.59 4.33 -14.28
CA ALA A 96 -11.56 4.50 -15.35
C ALA A 96 -12.94 4.94 -14.81
N ALA A 97 -13.40 4.33 -13.71
CA ALA A 97 -14.67 4.64 -13.09
C ALA A 97 -14.69 6.05 -12.50
N ASN A 98 -13.62 6.45 -11.79
CA ASN A 98 -13.47 7.78 -11.20
C ASN A 98 -13.48 8.89 -12.26
N ALA A 99 -12.72 8.70 -13.35
CA ALA A 99 -12.68 9.65 -14.47
C ALA A 99 -14.07 9.84 -15.12
N ILE A 100 -14.84 8.77 -15.28
CA ILE A 100 -16.22 8.85 -15.80
C ILE A 100 -17.14 9.49 -14.74
N GLY A 101 -17.00 9.12 -13.47
CA GLY A 101 -17.76 9.66 -12.34
C GLY A 101 -17.65 11.18 -12.25
N HIS A 102 -16.46 11.75 -12.47
CA HIS A 102 -16.26 13.19 -12.52
C HIS A 102 -17.11 13.91 -13.59
N LEU A 103 -17.37 13.26 -14.73
CA LEU A 103 -18.22 13.79 -15.80
C LEU A 103 -19.72 13.68 -15.44
N LEU A 104 -20.06 12.68 -14.62
CA LEU A 104 -21.43 12.37 -14.19
C LEU A 104 -21.83 13.02 -12.86
N LYS A 105 -20.93 13.68 -12.13
CA LYS A 105 -21.16 14.19 -10.77
C LYS A 105 -22.42 15.05 -10.56
N ASN A 106 -22.92 15.70 -11.61
CA ASN A 106 -24.14 16.52 -11.58
C ASN A 106 -25.34 15.85 -12.27
N GLN A 107 -25.23 14.57 -12.60
CA GLN A 107 -26.17 13.77 -13.38
C GLN A 107 -26.51 12.50 -12.59
N ALA A 108 -27.26 12.68 -11.51
CA ALA A 108 -27.73 11.56 -10.70
C ALA A 108 -28.50 10.54 -11.56
N GLY A 109 -28.28 9.25 -11.28
CA GLY A 109 -28.96 8.16 -11.96
C GLY A 109 -28.09 6.91 -12.09
N PRO A 110 -28.60 5.85 -12.72
CA PRO A 110 -27.98 4.52 -12.71
C PRO A 110 -26.55 4.48 -13.26
N ALA A 111 -26.18 5.41 -14.13
CA ALA A 111 -24.81 5.50 -14.65
C ALA A 111 -23.82 5.99 -13.58
N LEU A 112 -24.19 7.00 -12.79
CA LEU A 112 -23.37 7.50 -11.68
C LEU A 112 -23.25 6.42 -10.60
N ASP A 113 -24.37 5.81 -10.20
CA ASP A 113 -24.39 4.73 -9.20
C ASP A 113 -23.49 3.55 -9.60
N LEU A 114 -23.50 3.20 -10.90
CA LEU A 114 -22.66 2.13 -11.44
C LEU A 114 -21.17 2.50 -11.41
N THR A 115 -20.82 3.74 -11.75
CA THR A 115 -19.42 4.20 -11.65
C THR A 115 -18.96 4.23 -10.21
N GLU A 116 -19.76 4.72 -9.27
CA GLU A 116 -19.44 4.71 -7.84
C GLU A 116 -19.27 3.28 -7.31
N PHE A 117 -20.08 2.32 -7.76
CA PHE A 117 -19.89 0.92 -7.39
C PHE A 117 -18.54 0.37 -7.86
N TRP A 118 -18.22 0.55 -9.15
CA TRP A 118 -16.98 0.02 -9.72
C TRP A 118 -15.76 0.67 -9.10
N ASP A 119 -15.85 1.95 -8.78
CA ASP A 119 -14.82 2.71 -8.11
C ASP A 119 -14.67 2.28 -6.63
N GLU A 120 -15.67 2.62 -5.82
CA GLU A 120 -15.59 2.62 -4.36
C GLU A 120 -15.76 1.24 -3.73
N ARG A 121 -16.50 0.33 -4.39
CA ARG A 121 -16.85 -0.97 -3.81
C ARG A 121 -16.04 -2.10 -4.42
N PHE A 122 -15.80 -2.07 -5.72
CA PHE A 122 -15.06 -3.12 -6.40
C PHE A 122 -13.58 -2.77 -6.55
N GLY A 123 -13.27 -1.64 -7.20
CA GLY A 123 -11.92 -1.19 -7.53
C GLY A 123 -11.05 -1.04 -6.29
N HIS A 124 -11.47 -0.21 -5.33
CA HIS A 124 -10.76 -0.01 -4.06
C HIS A 124 -10.53 -1.33 -3.29
N TYR A 125 -11.53 -2.20 -3.18
CA TYR A 125 -11.38 -3.46 -2.44
C TYR A 125 -10.44 -4.45 -3.14
N LEU A 126 -10.52 -4.57 -4.46
CA LEU A 126 -9.64 -5.44 -5.24
C LEU A 126 -8.19 -4.93 -5.19
N TRP A 127 -8.00 -3.64 -5.40
CA TRP A 127 -6.69 -3.00 -5.35
C TRP A 127 -6.09 -3.07 -3.93
N HIS A 128 -6.77 -2.57 -2.90
CA HIS A 128 -6.25 -2.61 -1.53
C HIS A 128 -6.07 -4.05 -1.03
N GLY A 129 -6.97 -4.97 -1.39
CA GLY A 129 -6.80 -6.40 -1.11
C GLY A 129 -5.51 -6.97 -1.70
N ALA A 130 -5.19 -6.61 -2.95
CA ALA A 130 -3.95 -6.99 -3.60
C ALA A 130 -2.70 -6.37 -2.94
N VAL A 131 -2.75 -5.09 -2.55
CA VAL A 131 -1.68 -4.40 -1.79
C VAL A 131 -1.36 -5.14 -0.50
N LEU A 132 -2.39 -5.52 0.28
CA LEU A 132 -2.26 -6.28 1.51
C LEU A 132 -1.78 -7.72 1.25
N GLY A 133 -2.23 -8.35 0.16
CA GLY A 133 -1.75 -9.66 -0.24
C GLY A 133 -0.25 -9.66 -0.59
N LEU A 134 0.22 -8.65 -1.34
CA LEU A 134 1.64 -8.52 -1.68
C LEU A 134 2.49 -8.26 -0.44
N SER A 135 2.04 -7.40 0.47
CA SER A 135 2.77 -7.17 1.72
C SER A 135 2.83 -8.43 2.59
N ALA A 136 1.75 -9.21 2.67
CA ALA A 136 1.71 -10.50 3.36
C ALA A 136 2.70 -11.48 2.74
N LEU A 137 2.74 -11.56 1.40
CA LEU A 137 3.64 -12.43 0.66
C LEU A 137 5.11 -12.11 0.97
N ILE A 138 5.47 -10.83 0.95
CA ILE A 138 6.82 -10.36 1.28
C ILE A 138 7.15 -10.65 2.75
N LEU A 139 6.25 -10.30 3.67
CA LEU A 139 6.45 -10.52 5.10
C LEU A 139 6.65 -12.01 5.40
N PHE A 140 5.83 -12.87 4.82
CA PHE A 140 5.90 -14.31 5.00
C PHE A 140 7.17 -14.94 4.41
N ARG A 141 7.77 -14.32 3.39
CA ARG A 141 9.13 -14.68 2.93
C ARG A 141 10.18 -14.15 3.91
N ALA A 142 10.09 -12.88 4.30
CA ALA A 142 11.06 -12.21 5.18
C ALA A 142 11.22 -12.90 6.55
N VAL A 143 10.14 -13.46 7.13
CA VAL A 143 10.22 -14.16 8.42
C VAL A 143 11.06 -15.44 8.36
N ARG A 144 11.15 -16.08 7.19
CA ARG A 144 11.92 -17.31 6.94
C ARG A 144 13.39 -17.06 6.63
N VAL A 145 13.78 -15.80 6.52
CA VAL A 145 15.17 -15.41 6.25
C VAL A 145 15.88 -15.28 7.60
N PRO A 146 16.99 -16.00 7.83
CA PRO A 146 17.81 -15.78 9.01
C PRO A 146 18.16 -14.29 9.15
N LEU A 147 18.12 -13.77 10.37
CA LEU A 147 18.51 -12.38 10.65
C LEU A 147 19.92 -12.12 10.13
N LEU A 148 20.02 -11.36 9.05
CA LEU A 148 21.30 -10.81 8.62
C LEU A 148 21.55 -9.57 9.47
N GLN A 149 22.50 -9.67 10.40
CA GLN A 149 22.90 -8.52 11.21
C GLN A 149 23.67 -7.53 10.33
N GLY A 150 23.16 -6.31 10.17
CA GLY A 150 23.90 -5.19 9.56
C GLY A 150 23.06 -4.26 8.67
N GLY A 151 23.20 -2.94 8.89
CA GLY A 151 22.49 -1.87 8.18
C GLY A 151 22.06 -0.76 9.16
N PRO A 152 21.69 0.45 8.68
CA PRO A 152 21.19 1.50 9.57
C PRO A 152 19.85 1.08 10.17
N THR A 153 19.79 0.90 11.49
CA THR A 153 18.62 0.40 12.23
C THR A 153 17.41 1.34 12.16
N TRP A 154 17.61 2.59 11.76
CA TRP A 154 16.56 3.60 11.65
C TRP A 154 15.75 3.53 10.34
N THR A 155 16.30 2.95 9.27
CA THR A 155 15.66 2.96 7.94
C THR A 155 14.34 2.19 7.91
N GLY A 156 14.29 1.02 8.57
CA GLY A 156 13.07 0.23 8.71
C GLY A 156 11.96 0.98 9.47
N PRO A 157 12.21 1.47 10.69
CA PRO A 157 11.26 2.31 11.44
C PRO A 157 10.81 3.57 10.70
N ALA A 158 11.72 4.27 10.01
CA ALA A 158 11.35 5.45 9.22
C ALA A 158 10.42 5.09 8.05
N ALA A 159 10.77 4.03 7.30
CA ALA A 159 9.93 3.52 6.23
C ALA A 159 8.56 3.05 6.75
N ALA A 160 8.52 2.41 7.93
CA ALA A 160 7.29 2.00 8.60
C ALA A 160 6.38 3.18 8.93
N ALA A 161 6.91 4.28 9.46
CA ALA A 161 6.11 5.47 9.78
C ALA A 161 5.48 6.10 8.53
N ILE A 162 6.26 6.21 7.45
CA ILE A 162 5.79 6.74 6.15
C ILE A 162 4.71 5.83 5.57
N TYR A 163 4.98 4.52 5.52
CA TYR A 163 4.04 3.53 5.00
C TYR A 163 2.76 3.46 5.84
N ALA A 164 2.89 3.56 7.17
CA ALA A 164 1.74 3.53 8.08
C ALA A 164 0.79 4.70 7.85
N PHE A 165 1.35 5.90 7.70
CA PHE A 165 0.59 7.09 7.37
C PHE A 165 -0.08 6.95 6.00
N SER A 166 0.64 6.44 5.00
CA SER A 166 0.08 6.22 3.66
C SER A 166 -1.09 5.23 3.68
N LEU A 167 -0.95 4.10 4.38
CA LEU A 167 -2.03 3.11 4.54
C LEU A 167 -3.24 3.67 5.27
N PHE A 168 -3.01 4.54 6.26
CA PHE A 168 -4.09 5.24 6.95
C PHE A 168 -4.85 6.16 5.98
N LEU A 169 -4.14 6.98 5.20
CA LEU A 169 -4.75 7.88 4.22
C LEU A 169 -5.59 7.12 3.18
N ILE A 170 -5.02 6.11 2.51
CA ILE A 170 -5.75 5.37 1.48
C ILE A 170 -6.89 4.52 2.06
N GLY A 171 -6.74 4.05 3.30
CA GLY A 171 -7.76 3.25 3.96
C GLY A 171 -8.98 4.05 4.37
N ASP A 172 -8.74 5.29 4.82
CA ASP A 172 -9.77 6.26 5.17
C ASP A 172 -10.49 6.74 3.90
N GLU A 173 -9.76 7.36 2.97
CA GLU A 173 -10.33 7.90 1.73
C GLU A 173 -10.95 6.84 0.83
N GLY A 174 -10.29 5.69 0.67
CA GLY A 174 -10.83 4.60 -0.15
C GLY A 174 -11.95 3.82 0.52
N GLY A 175 -12.45 4.23 1.69
CA GLY A 175 -13.56 3.55 2.38
C GLY A 175 -13.29 2.07 2.72
N THR A 176 -12.03 1.72 2.93
CA THR A 176 -11.55 0.33 3.07
C THR A 176 -10.92 0.07 4.43
N ALA A 177 -11.15 0.93 5.43
CA ALA A 177 -10.75 0.69 6.82
C ALA A 177 -11.23 -0.69 7.34
N VAL A 178 -12.42 -1.15 6.92
CA VAL A 178 -12.96 -2.48 7.25
C VAL A 178 -12.09 -3.64 6.74
N LEU A 179 -11.23 -3.41 5.75
CA LEU A 179 -10.27 -4.37 5.23
C LEU A 179 -8.89 -4.17 5.90
N ILE A 180 -8.40 -2.93 5.96
CA ILE A 180 -7.05 -2.61 6.44
C ILE A 180 -6.93 -2.84 7.95
N VAL A 181 -7.91 -2.45 8.75
CA VAL A 181 -7.85 -2.56 10.23
C VAL A 181 -7.79 -4.03 10.69
N PRO A 182 -8.67 -4.95 10.24
CA PRO A 182 -8.55 -6.35 10.61
C PRO A 182 -7.23 -6.99 10.15
N PHE A 183 -6.79 -6.66 8.93
CA PHE A 183 -5.51 -7.16 8.43
C PHE A 183 -4.33 -6.67 9.28
N ALA A 184 -4.28 -5.38 9.61
CA ALA A 184 -3.27 -4.78 10.46
C ALA A 184 -3.24 -5.42 11.85
N LEU A 185 -4.42 -5.70 12.44
CA LEU A 185 -4.55 -6.40 13.71
C LEU A 185 -3.98 -7.83 13.64
N VAL A 186 -4.32 -8.58 12.58
CA VAL A 186 -3.78 -9.93 12.36
C VAL A 186 -2.25 -9.90 12.26
N ILE A 187 -1.68 -8.98 11.49
CA ILE A 187 -0.22 -8.86 11.36
C ILE A 187 0.42 -8.47 12.69
N ALA A 188 -0.16 -7.52 13.43
CA ALA A 188 0.34 -7.07 14.73
C ALA A 188 0.42 -8.23 15.74
N VAL A 189 -0.64 -9.03 15.84
CA VAL A 189 -0.70 -10.19 16.74
C VAL A 189 0.22 -11.32 16.27
N ALA A 190 0.14 -11.70 15.00
CA ALA A 190 0.94 -12.80 14.45
C ALA A 190 2.44 -12.52 14.47
N SER A 191 2.84 -11.26 14.44
CA SER A 191 4.25 -10.84 14.42
C SER A 191 4.86 -10.66 15.81
N TRP A 192 4.11 -10.85 16.90
CA TRP A 192 4.62 -10.72 18.27
C TRP A 192 5.90 -11.55 18.57
N PRO A 193 6.04 -12.80 18.09
CA PRO A 193 7.28 -13.57 18.26
C PRO A 193 8.49 -12.94 17.57
N LEU A 194 8.27 -12.10 16.56
CA LEU A 194 9.30 -11.46 15.75
C LEU A 194 9.82 -10.15 16.36
N ARG A 195 9.27 -9.66 17.48
CA ARG A 195 9.59 -8.34 18.06
C ARG A 195 11.09 -8.07 18.25
N LYS A 196 11.87 -9.09 18.60
CA LYS A 196 13.33 -8.99 18.79
C LYS A 196 14.11 -8.88 17.47
N ARG A 197 13.47 -9.21 16.35
CA ARG A 197 14.05 -9.25 15.00
C ARG A 197 13.78 -7.98 14.20
N LEU A 198 12.81 -7.16 14.61
CA LEU A 198 12.31 -6.03 13.81
C LEU A 198 13.41 -5.03 13.47
N LEU A 199 14.16 -4.56 14.47
CA LEU A 199 15.23 -3.59 14.26
C LEU A 199 16.41 -4.15 13.43
N GLY A 200 16.51 -5.47 13.31
CA GLY A 200 17.53 -6.15 12.52
C GLY A 200 17.12 -6.46 11.08
N SER A 201 15.88 -6.16 10.67
CA SER A 201 15.39 -6.42 9.31
C SER A 201 14.52 -5.26 8.82
N PRO A 202 15.03 -4.39 7.94
CA PRO A 202 14.29 -3.23 7.47
C PRO A 202 12.94 -3.58 6.82
N VAL A 203 12.86 -4.70 6.10
CA VAL A 203 11.60 -5.17 5.47
C VAL A 203 10.60 -5.65 6.52
N LEU A 204 11.05 -6.40 7.55
CA LEU A 204 10.16 -6.79 8.65
C LEU A 204 9.71 -5.56 9.45
N ALA A 205 10.62 -4.62 9.73
CA ALA A 205 10.27 -3.36 10.39
C ALA A 205 9.25 -2.57 9.58
N LEU A 206 9.50 -2.35 8.28
CA LEU A 206 8.60 -1.64 7.36
C LEU A 206 7.16 -2.14 7.50
N PHE A 207 6.94 -3.44 7.29
CA PHE A 207 5.57 -3.96 7.28
C PHE A 207 5.02 -4.17 8.68
N VAL A 208 5.74 -4.80 9.61
CA VAL A 208 5.18 -5.09 10.96
C VAL A 208 4.95 -3.81 11.74
N LEU A 209 5.96 -2.92 11.84
CA LEU A 209 5.77 -1.65 12.53
C LEU A 209 4.81 -0.75 11.74
N GLY A 210 4.83 -0.82 10.40
CA GLY A 210 3.88 -0.11 9.55
C GLY A 210 2.44 -0.43 9.91
N TYR A 211 2.07 -1.71 9.95
CA TYR A 211 0.72 -2.14 10.32
C TYR A 211 0.35 -1.82 11.77
N VAL A 212 1.29 -1.94 12.72
CA VAL A 212 1.05 -1.54 14.12
C VAL A 212 0.77 -0.04 14.22
N LEU A 213 1.53 0.79 13.51
CA LEU A 213 1.33 2.24 13.48
C LEU A 213 0.06 2.63 12.74
N THR A 214 -0.30 1.97 11.64
CA THR A 214 -1.58 2.16 10.94
C THR A 214 -2.75 1.85 11.87
N LEU A 215 -2.69 0.75 12.63
CA LEU A 215 -3.71 0.41 13.62
C LEU A 215 -3.83 1.48 14.71
N ALA A 216 -2.70 2.03 15.17
CA ALA A 216 -2.68 3.12 16.14
C ALA A 216 -3.32 4.40 15.56
N LEU A 217 -3.03 4.75 14.29
CA LEU A 217 -3.61 5.91 13.61
C LEU A 217 -5.14 5.77 13.48
N PHE A 218 -5.63 4.62 13.02
CA PHE A 218 -7.07 4.36 12.96
C PHE A 218 -7.73 4.35 14.34
N ALA A 219 -7.06 3.82 15.37
CA ALA A 219 -7.58 3.86 16.73
C ALA A 219 -7.68 5.30 17.26
N ILE A 220 -6.65 6.12 17.03
CA ILE A 220 -6.65 7.55 17.39
C ILE A 220 -7.79 8.27 16.66
N TRP A 221 -7.94 8.05 15.35
CA TRP A 221 -9.01 8.63 14.54
C TRP A 221 -10.40 8.24 15.04
N PHE A 222 -10.60 6.94 15.32
CA PHE A 222 -11.83 6.41 15.86
C PHE A 222 -12.22 7.04 17.19
N VAL A 223 -11.27 7.15 18.13
CA VAL A 223 -11.51 7.79 19.43
C VAL A 223 -11.79 9.29 19.27
N TYR A 224 -11.00 9.98 18.43
CA TYR A 224 -11.14 11.42 18.20
C TYR A 224 -12.52 11.79 17.65
N TRP A 225 -13.07 10.98 16.74
CA TRP A 225 -14.40 11.19 16.15
C TRP A 225 -15.54 10.48 16.89
N GLY A 226 -15.33 10.10 18.15
CA GLY A 226 -16.40 9.58 19.01
C GLY A 226 -16.94 8.21 18.58
N GLY A 227 -16.08 7.34 18.09
CA GLY A 227 -16.42 5.99 17.65
C GLY A 227 -16.86 5.89 16.19
N ARG A 228 -16.43 6.83 15.35
CA ARG A 228 -16.68 6.86 13.90
C ARG A 228 -15.36 6.94 13.13
N LEU A 229 -15.39 6.57 11.87
CA LEU A 229 -14.27 6.73 10.92
C LEU A 229 -14.78 7.56 9.73
N PRO A 230 -15.01 8.88 9.90
CA PRO A 230 -15.37 9.75 8.78
C PRO A 230 -14.18 9.86 7.82
N GLN A 231 -14.44 9.89 6.51
CA GLN A 231 -13.40 10.17 5.52
C GLN A 231 -12.96 11.64 5.62
N PHE A 232 -11.75 11.99 5.19
CA PHE A 232 -11.34 13.40 5.08
C PHE A 232 -12.20 14.17 4.07
N SER A 233 -12.69 13.50 3.01
CA SER A 233 -13.66 14.04 2.06
C SER A 233 -14.99 14.43 2.74
N ASP A 234 -15.52 13.59 3.63
CA ASP A 234 -16.72 13.86 4.44
C ASP A 234 -16.52 15.09 5.35
N LEU A 235 -15.29 15.33 5.80
CA LEU A 235 -14.89 16.46 6.62
C LEU A 235 -14.56 17.73 5.82
N GLY A 236 -14.56 17.64 4.49
CA GLY A 236 -14.24 18.74 3.58
C GLY A 236 -12.76 19.16 3.58
N TRP A 237 -11.86 18.29 4.05
CA TRP A 237 -10.42 18.58 4.08
C TRP A 237 -9.77 18.41 2.71
N ILE A 238 -10.32 17.50 1.90
CA ILE A 238 -9.94 17.26 0.51
C ILE A 238 -11.20 17.14 -0.36
N LYS A 239 -11.03 17.29 -1.68
CA LYS A 239 -12.10 17.36 -2.68
C LYS A 239 -11.90 16.32 -3.76
#